data_AF-A0A928YW25-F1
#
_entry.id   AF-A0A928YW25-F1
#
_cell.length_a   1.000
_cell.length_b   1.000
_cell.length_c   1.000
_cell.angle_alpha   90.00
_cell.angle_beta   90.00
_cell.angle_gamma   90.00
#
_symmetry.space_group_name_H-M   'P 1'
#
loop_
_entity.id
_entity.type
_entity.pdbx_description
1 polymer ?
#
loop_
_entity_poly.entity_id
_entity_poly.type
_entity_poly.pdbx_seq_one_letter_code
_entity_poly.pdbx_strand_id
1 'polypeptide(L)' 'MNYSRDRFPWWDYLNQRLFDSERPFIWNPEKYWHVHRVQKLERCWERSEVYLLEHCWRQETDEKNT' A
#
# COMPACT_ATOMS: atom_id res chain seq x y z
N MET A 1 17.22 5.56 -10.36
CA MET A 1 16.32 4.64 -9.62
C MET A 1 17.13 3.43 -9.19
N ASN A 2 17.45 3.34 -7.90
CA ASN A 2 18.15 2.19 -7.32
C ASN A 2 17.16 1.04 -7.15
N TYR A 3 17.25 0.00 -7.98
CA TYR A 3 16.53 -1.25 -7.75
C TYR A 3 17.23 -2.00 -6.61
N SER A 4 17.00 -1.54 -5.37
CA SER A 4 17.31 -2.33 -4.20
C SER A 4 16.53 -3.63 -4.33
N ARG A 5 17.24 -4.76 -4.44
CA ARG A 5 16.64 -6.09 -4.44
C ARG A 5 15.80 -6.20 -3.17
N ASP A 6 14.48 -6.07 -3.32
CA ASP A 6 13.56 -6.12 -2.19
C ASP A 6 13.75 -7.49 -1.52
N ARG A 7 14.38 -7.50 -0.34
CA ARG A 7 14.58 -8.71 0.45
C ARG A 7 13.27 -9.05 1.15
N PHE A 8 13.03 -10.34 1.37
CA PHE A 8 11.88 -10.78 2.12
C PHE A 8 11.89 -10.16 3.53
N PRO A 9 10.81 -9.50 3.96
CA PRO A 9 10.75 -8.77 5.21
C PRO A 9 10.33 -9.72 6.34
N TRP A 10 11.29 -10.51 6.80
CA TRP A 10 11.07 -11.54 7.83
C TRP A 10 10.44 -10.98 9.10
N TRP A 11 10.90 -9.80 9.55
CA TRP A 11 10.36 -9.15 10.74
C TRP A 11 8.89 -8.75 10.55
N ASP A 12 8.53 -8.18 9.40
CA ASP A 12 7.15 -7.80 9.12
C ASP A 12 6.24 -9.04 8.98
N TYR A 13 6.76 -10.12 8.39
CA TYR A 13 6.03 -11.40 8.27
C TYR A 13 5.75 -12.05 9.62
N LEU A 14 6.72 -12.06 10.54
CA LEU A 14 6.55 -12.63 11.87
C LEU A 14 5.69 -11.76 12.78
N ASN A 15 5.71 -10.44 12.57
CA ASN A 15 4.94 -9.47 13.34
C ASN A 15 3.60 -9.09 12.69
N GLN A 16 3.07 -9.96 11.82
CA GLN A 16 1.72 -9.79 11.28
C GLN A 16 0.70 -9.68 12.42
N ARG A 17 -0.29 -8.80 12.27
CA ARG A 17 -1.35 -8.62 13.27
C ARG A 17 -2.22 -9.88 13.29
N LEU A 18 -2.16 -10.63 14.38
CA LEU A 18 -2.85 -11.93 14.51
C LEU A 18 -4.37 -11.81 14.62
N PHE A 19 -4.90 -10.63 15.00
CA PHE A 19 -6.32 -10.42 15.32
C PHE A 19 -6.92 -9.17 14.64
N ASP A 20 -6.45 -8.83 13.44
CA ASP A 20 -6.99 -7.71 12.67
C ASP A 20 -8.08 -8.23 11.70
N SER A 21 -9.31 -7.71 11.84
CA SER A 21 -10.43 -8.07 10.97
C SER A 21 -10.25 -7.58 9.53
N GLU A 22 -9.47 -6.51 9.34
CA GLU A 22 -9.20 -5.93 8.02
C GLU A 22 -7.99 -6.57 7.35
N ARG A 23 -7.06 -7.11 8.14
CA ARG A 23 -5.80 -7.69 7.65
C ARG A 23 -5.57 -9.06 8.29
N PRO A 24 -6.20 -10.12 7.76
CA PRO A 24 -6.03 -11.46 8.31
C PRO A 24 -4.59 -11.92 8.16
N PHE A 25 -4.13 -12.71 9.14
CA PHE A 25 -2.81 -13.30 9.15
C PHE A 25 -2.60 -14.23 7.93
N ILE A 26 -1.50 -14.02 7.19
CA ILE A 26 -1.16 -14.80 6.01
C ILE A 26 -0.07 -15.82 6.37
N TRP A 27 -0.44 -17.10 6.36
CA TRP A 27 0.47 -18.22 6.67
C TRP A 27 1.43 -18.61 5.55
N ASN A 28 1.08 -18.35 4.29
CA ASN A 28 1.93 -18.69 3.16
C ASN A 28 2.94 -17.54 2.92
N PRO A 29 4.26 -17.76 3.07
CA PRO A 29 5.27 -16.72 2.88
C PRO A 29 5.26 -16.13 1.46
N GLU A 30 5.05 -16.94 0.43
CA GLU A 30 4.99 -16.47 -0.96
C GLU A 30 3.78 -15.57 -1.17
N LYS A 31 2.61 -15.98 -0.66
CA LYS A 31 1.39 -15.15 -0.71
C LYS A 31 1.59 -13.83 0.04
N TYR A 32 2.16 -13.89 1.24
CA TYR A 32 2.49 -12.69 2.01
C TYR A 32 3.42 -11.78 1.23
N TRP A 33 4.42 -12.33 0.54
CA TRP A 33 5.37 -11.54 -0.23
C TRP A 33 4.72 -10.74 -1.36
N HIS A 34 3.78 -11.36 -2.08
CA HIS A 34 3.01 -10.66 -3.11
C HIS A 34 2.16 -9.54 -2.51
N VAL A 35 1.39 -9.84 -1.46
CA VAL A 35 0.53 -8.85 -0.79
C VAL A 35 1.36 -7.70 -0.22
N HIS A 36 2.46 -7.99 0.46
CA HIS A 36 3.35 -6.99 1.04
C HIS A 36 3.93 -6.05 -0.03
N ARG A 37 4.30 -6.59 -1.21
CA ARG A 37 4.79 -5.76 -2.33
C ARG A 37 3.71 -4.84 -2.87
N VAL A 38 2.49 -5.34 -3.05
CA VAL A 38 1.34 -4.51 -3.48
C VAL A 38 1.06 -3.40 -2.47
N GLN A 39 0.94 -3.73 -1.18
CA GLN A 39 0.71 -2.73 -0.12
C GLN A 39 1.83 -1.68 -0.01
N LYS A 40 3.07 -2.06 -0.30
CA LYS A 40 4.19 -1.11 -0.36
C LYS A 40 4.02 -0.15 -1.54
N LEU A 41 3.62 -0.65 -2.70
CA LEU A 41 3.35 0.17 -3.89
C LEU A 41 2.14 1.09 -3.67
N GLU A 42 1.05 0.59 -3.09
CA GLU A 42 -0.14 1.38 -2.76
C GLU A 42 0.21 2.56 -1.83
N ARG A 43 0.95 2.32 -0.76
CA ARG A 43 1.41 3.39 0.15
C ARG A 43 2.30 4.43 -0.54
N CYS A 44 3.12 4.00 -1.50
CA CYS A 44 3.92 4.93 -2.30
C CYS A 44 3.04 5.71 -3.28
N TRP A 45 2.03 5.06 -3.85
CA TRP A 45 1.09 5.64 -4.78
C TRP A 45 0.22 6.71 -4.12
N GLU A 46 -0.30 6.45 -2.93
CA GLU A 46 -1.04 7.42 -2.11
C GLU A 46 -0.21 8.67 -1.75
N ARG A 47 1.12 8.54 -1.74
CA ARG A 47 2.05 9.65 -1.49
C ARG A 47 2.59 10.29 -2.76
N SER A 48 2.19 9.80 -3.94
CA SER A 48 2.66 10.34 -5.20
C SER A 48 2.02 11.69 -5.48
N GLU A 49 2.78 12.60 -6.08
CA GLU A 49 2.28 13.91 -6.51
C GLU A 49 1.09 13.76 -7.47
N VAL A 50 1.09 12.71 -8.31
CA VAL A 50 -0.02 12.38 -9.21
C VAL A 50 -1.31 12.12 -8.44
N TYR A 51 -1.27 11.28 -7.41
CA TYR A 51 -2.44 11.01 -6.57
C TYR A 51 -2.95 12.26 -5.86
N LEU A 52 -2.03 13.10 -5.34
CA LEU A 52 -2.39 14.36 -4.72
C LEU A 52 -3.09 15.31 -5.70
N LEU A 53 -2.58 15.42 -6.93
CA LEU A 53 -3.15 16.25 -7.97
C LEU A 53 -4.53 15.74 -8.42
N GLU A 54 -4.70 14.43 -8.60
CA GLU A 54 -6.00 13.81 -8.91
C GLU A 54 -7.03 14.10 -7.81
N HIS A 55 -6.62 14.00 -6.54
CA HIS A 55 -7.50 14.32 -5.41
C HIS A 55 -7.91 15.80 -5.41
N CYS A 56 -6.96 16.72 -5.59
CA CYS A 56 -7.24 18.16 -5.66
C CYS A 56 -8.20 18.51 -6.81
N TRP A 57 -8.00 17.91 -7.99
CA TRP A 57 -8.89 18.14 -9.14
C TRP A 57 -10.31 17.66 -8.87
N ARG A 58 -10.46 16.52 -8.20
CA ARG A 58 -11.78 15.97 -7.87
C ARG A 58 -12.56 16.90 -6.94
N GLN A 59 -11.89 17.45 -5.93
CA GLN A 59 -12.50 18.42 -5.02
C GLN A 59 -12.93 19.70 -5.75
N GLU A 60 -12.10 20.23 -6.66
CA GLU A 60 -12.44 21.42 -7.44
C GLU A 60 -13.64 21.18 -8.37
N THR A 61 -13.78 19.97 -8.94
CA THR A 61 -14.93 19.63 -9.78
C THR A 61 -16.22 19.47 -8.98
N ASP A 62 -16.15 18.91 -7.77
CA ASP A 62 -17.32 18.72 -6.91
C ASP A 62 -17.84 20.06 -6.36
N GLU A 63 -16.93 20.99 -6.05
CA GLU A 63 -17.27 22.37 -5.66
C GLU A 63 -17.95 23.16 -6.78
N LYS A 64 -17.56 22.95 -8.05
CA LYS A 64 -18.15 23.66 -9.20
C LYS A 64 -19.51 23.10 -9.64
N ASN A 65 -19.86 21.89 -9.22
CA ASN A 65 -21.11 21.22 -9.58
C ASN A 65 -22.21 21.37 -8.51
N THR A 66 -21.93 22.06 -7.40
CA THR A 66 -22.88 22.39 -6.32
C THR A 66 -23.26 23.86 -6.38
#